data_AF-H6V780-F1
#
_entry.id   AF-H6V780-F1
#
_cell.length_a   1.000
_cell.length_b   1.000
_cell.length_c   1.000
_cell.angle_alpha   90.00
_cell.angle_beta   90.00
_cell.angle_gamma   90.00
#
_symmetry.space_group_name_H-M   'P 1'
#
loop_
_entity.id
_entity.type
_entity.pdbx_description
1 polymer ?
#
loop_
_entity_poly.entity_id
_entity_poly.type
_entity_poly.pdbx_seq_one_letter_code
_entity_poly.pdbx_strand_id
1 'polypeptide(L)'
;MYRYLWSNGPKEGLEFADYSFDTHFGRPIASYPPRAVLFDYIEGRVNAAGVKDWIRFNTVIRWVSYDPASEKFYVTAHDHEKDSSYTELFDHVVVASGHFSTPNMPYYEGFESFNGRILHAHDFRDAREFTDQDILILGTSYSAEDIGSQCWKYGCRSVTVAHRTAPIGFDWPKNWQEVPALKRVEGKTAYFIDGSSREVDAIILCTGYKHFFNFLPDDLRLVTANRLAAADLYKGVAWVHNPKLFYLGMQDQWFT
;
A
#
# COMPACT_ATOMS: atom_id res chain seq x y z
N MET A 1 4.62 4.77 -1.78
CA MET A 1 4.56 6.09 -1.09
C MET A 1 4.92 7.20 -2.06
N TYR A 2 4.50 8.42 -1.79
CA TYR A 2 4.67 9.59 -2.66
C TYR A 2 5.34 10.77 -1.95
N ARG A 3 5.74 11.78 -2.72
CA ARG A 3 6.21 13.05 -2.18
C ARG A 3 5.10 13.70 -1.37
N TYR A 4 5.51 14.39 -0.30
CA TYR A 4 4.61 15.10 0.59
C TYR A 4 3.68 14.23 1.43
N LEU A 5 3.92 12.91 1.52
CA LEU A 5 3.21 12.03 2.45
C LEU A 5 3.55 12.37 3.90
N TRP A 6 2.53 12.47 4.75
CA TRP A 6 2.61 12.62 6.20
C TRP A 6 1.95 11.39 6.84
N SER A 7 2.20 11.17 8.14
CA SER A 7 1.42 10.22 8.93
C SER A 7 -0.07 10.46 8.72
N ASN A 8 -0.86 9.42 8.46
CA ASN A 8 -2.31 9.54 8.33
C ASN A 8 -3.04 9.38 9.68
N GLY A 9 -2.36 8.78 10.66
CA GLY A 9 -2.80 8.68 12.05
C GLY A 9 -1.94 9.52 13.00
N PRO A 10 -2.40 9.73 14.24
CA PRO A 10 -1.60 10.36 15.27
C PRO A 10 -0.39 9.48 15.60
N LYS A 11 0.82 10.07 15.64
CA LYS A 11 2.07 9.34 15.93
C LYS A 11 2.00 8.62 17.28
N GLU A 12 1.24 9.15 18.24
CA GLU A 12 1.04 8.59 19.56
C GLU A 12 0.34 7.21 19.49
N GLY A 13 -0.45 6.94 18.44
CA GLY A 13 -1.07 5.64 18.22
C GLY A 13 -0.14 4.57 17.65
N LEU A 14 1.05 4.95 17.17
CA LEU A 14 2.06 4.09 16.56
C LEU A 14 3.43 4.18 17.25
N GLU A 15 3.49 4.84 18.39
CA GLU A 15 4.71 4.95 19.19
C GLU A 15 5.16 3.55 19.67
N PHE A 16 6.45 3.25 19.54
CA PHE A 16 6.98 1.97 19.98
C PHE A 16 7.04 1.95 21.50
N ALA A 17 6.43 0.93 22.09
CA ALA A 17 6.39 0.78 23.55
C ALA A 17 7.79 0.70 24.20
N ASP A 18 8.80 0.26 23.44
CA ASP A 18 10.18 0.10 23.87
C ASP A 18 11.12 1.23 23.42
N TYR A 19 10.63 2.20 22.64
CA TYR A 19 11.46 3.24 22.03
C TYR A 19 10.62 4.48 21.69
N SER A 20 10.54 5.45 22.60
CA SER A 20 9.67 6.62 22.44
C SER A 20 10.17 7.64 21.40
N PHE A 21 9.27 8.48 20.90
CA PHE A 21 9.62 9.63 20.05
C PHE A 21 10.58 10.59 20.75
N ASP A 22 10.40 10.81 22.06
CA ASP A 22 11.25 11.70 22.85
C ASP A 22 12.67 11.12 23.02
N THR A 23 12.78 9.80 23.21
CA THR A 23 14.08 9.08 23.25
C THR A 23 14.84 9.27 21.94
N HIS A 24 14.13 9.20 20.80
CA HIS A 24 14.75 9.29 19.48
C HIS A 24 15.12 10.72 19.09
N PHE A 25 14.18 11.66 19.20
CA PHE A 25 14.35 13.04 18.71
C PHE A 25 14.93 14.01 19.75
N GLY A 26 14.92 13.65 21.04
CA GLY A 26 15.39 14.52 22.13
C GLY A 26 14.56 15.80 22.34
N ARG A 27 13.39 15.89 21.70
CA ARG A 27 12.48 17.04 21.77
C ARG A 27 11.06 16.63 21.35
N PRO A 28 10.02 17.34 21.82
CA PRO A 28 8.67 17.12 21.32
C PRO A 28 8.55 17.53 19.85
N ILE A 29 7.76 16.76 19.10
CA ILE A 29 7.37 17.03 17.71
C ILE A 29 5.84 16.96 17.57
N ALA A 30 5.29 17.56 16.51
CA ALA A 30 3.85 17.48 16.21
C ALA A 30 3.37 16.04 15.97
N SER A 31 2.07 15.78 16.09
CA SER A 31 1.48 14.43 16.03
C SER A 31 1.39 13.82 14.63
N TYR A 32 1.59 14.62 13.57
CA TYR A 32 1.58 14.16 12.19
C TYR A 32 2.94 14.48 11.57
N PRO A 33 3.97 13.65 11.75
CA PRO A 33 5.27 13.84 11.12
C PRO A 33 5.26 13.46 9.62
N PRO A 34 6.06 14.13 8.77
CA PRO A 34 6.30 13.69 7.39
C PRO A 34 6.92 12.28 7.32
N ARG A 35 6.75 11.58 6.19
CA ARG A 35 7.32 10.25 5.93
C ARG A 35 8.81 10.13 6.33
N ALA A 36 9.62 11.13 5.99
CA ALA A 36 11.06 11.09 6.28
C ALA A 36 11.37 11.06 7.79
N VAL A 37 10.54 11.71 8.61
CA VAL A 37 10.69 11.74 10.07
C VAL A 37 10.27 10.41 10.69
N LEU A 38 9.18 9.78 10.22
CA LEU A 38 8.81 8.44 10.68
C LEU A 38 9.86 7.38 10.26
N PHE A 39 10.43 7.51 9.07
CA PHE A 39 11.50 6.62 8.62
C PHE A 39 12.73 6.71 9.53
N ASP A 40 13.17 7.93 9.87
CA ASP A 40 14.28 8.19 10.81
C ASP A 40 14.02 7.52 12.17
N TYR A 41 12.81 7.68 12.70
CA TYR A 41 12.38 7.04 13.94
C TYR A 41 12.42 5.51 13.91
N ILE A 42 11.94 4.89 12.83
CA ILE A 42 11.99 3.44 12.63
C ILE A 42 13.45 2.95 12.50
N GLU A 43 14.25 3.65 11.71
CA GLU A 43 15.67 3.35 11.49
C GLU A 43 16.48 3.47 12.80
N GLY A 44 16.20 4.48 13.61
CA GLY A 44 16.85 4.69 14.91
C GLY A 44 16.70 3.49 15.84
N ARG A 45 15.48 2.92 15.94
CA ARG A 45 15.24 1.75 16.80
C ARG A 45 16.02 0.52 16.35
N VAL A 46 16.01 0.20 15.05
CA VAL A 46 16.69 -0.99 14.53
C VAL A 46 18.21 -0.84 14.53
N ASN A 47 18.72 0.39 14.37
CA ASN A 47 20.14 0.69 14.52
C ASN A 47 20.59 0.49 15.97
N ALA A 48 19.80 0.95 16.95
CA ALA A 48 20.09 0.71 18.37
C ALA A 48 20.08 -0.78 18.73
N ALA A 49 19.26 -1.58 18.04
CA ALA A 49 19.21 -3.03 18.23
C ALA A 49 20.37 -3.81 17.54
N GLY A 50 21.10 -3.20 16.61
CA GLY A 50 22.26 -3.83 15.96
C GLY A 50 21.93 -5.00 15.04
N VAL A 51 20.72 -5.07 14.48
CA VAL A 51 20.24 -6.24 13.69
C VAL A 51 20.55 -6.17 12.20
N LYS A 52 21.16 -5.08 11.73
CA LYS A 52 21.38 -4.81 10.30
C LYS A 52 22.23 -5.88 9.62
N ASP A 53 23.18 -6.48 10.34
CA ASP A 53 24.09 -7.50 9.81
C ASP A 53 23.40 -8.83 9.48
N TRP A 54 22.15 -9.03 9.92
CA TRP A 54 21.34 -10.19 9.55
C TRP A 54 20.57 -10.01 8.24
N ILE A 55 20.57 -8.80 7.67
CA ILE A 55 19.78 -8.44 6.49
C ILE A 55 20.67 -8.48 5.24
N ARG A 56 20.21 -9.24 4.23
CA ARG A 56 20.78 -9.20 2.88
C ARG A 56 19.92 -8.28 2.01
N PHE A 57 20.38 -7.06 1.78
CA PHE A 57 19.72 -6.12 0.87
C PHE A 57 19.92 -6.55 -0.59
N ASN A 58 19.18 -5.93 -1.53
CA ASN A 58 19.24 -6.25 -2.97
C ASN A 58 19.07 -7.76 -3.28
N THR A 59 18.41 -8.48 -2.39
CA THR A 59 18.25 -9.94 -2.45
C THR A 59 16.76 -10.25 -2.43
N VAL A 60 16.25 -10.79 -3.54
CA VAL A 60 14.83 -11.10 -3.69
C VAL A 60 14.59 -12.59 -3.51
N ILE A 61 13.60 -12.95 -2.68
CA ILE A 61 13.15 -14.34 -2.58
C ILE A 61 12.42 -14.70 -3.87
N ARG A 62 12.89 -15.76 -4.53
CA ARG A 62 12.32 -16.28 -5.77
C ARG A 62 11.36 -17.42 -5.50
N TRP A 63 11.65 -18.26 -4.51
CA TRP A 63 10.81 -19.40 -4.19
C TRP A 63 11.02 -19.89 -2.75
N VAL A 64 9.98 -20.41 -2.13
CA VAL A 64 10.05 -21.17 -0.89
C VAL A 64 9.31 -22.49 -1.10
N SER A 65 9.93 -23.61 -0.76
CA SER A 65 9.24 -24.90 -0.66
C SER A 65 9.49 -25.51 0.72
N TYR A 66 8.63 -26.44 1.11
CA TYR A 66 8.78 -27.20 2.35
C TYR A 66 8.91 -28.69 2.01
N ASP A 67 9.87 -29.38 2.63
CA ASP A 67 10.02 -30.83 2.53
C ASP A 67 9.60 -31.49 3.85
N PRO A 68 8.50 -32.26 3.87
CA PRO A 68 8.05 -32.96 5.08
C PRO A 68 9.03 -34.03 5.59
N ALA A 69 9.90 -34.59 4.74
CA ALA A 69 10.81 -35.65 5.16
C ALA A 69 12.00 -35.10 5.96
N SER A 70 12.59 -33.99 5.51
CA SER A 70 13.64 -33.28 6.24
C SER A 70 13.11 -32.27 7.25
N GLU A 71 11.82 -31.94 7.17
CA GLU A 71 11.17 -30.87 7.92
C GLU A 71 11.81 -29.49 7.75
N LYS A 72 12.38 -29.21 6.57
CA LYS A 72 13.04 -27.94 6.24
C LYS A 72 12.32 -27.17 5.16
N PHE A 73 12.41 -25.85 5.23
CA PHE A 73 12.14 -24.96 4.12
C PHE A 73 13.38 -24.78 3.26
N TYR A 74 13.19 -24.84 1.94
CA TYR A 74 14.19 -24.47 0.95
C TYR A 74 13.82 -23.08 0.43
N VAL A 75 14.64 -22.09 0.74
CA VAL A 75 14.42 -20.69 0.36
C VAL A 75 15.41 -20.34 -0.73
N THR A 76 14.91 -20.19 -1.96
CA THR A 76 15.69 -19.76 -3.12
C THR A 76 15.62 -18.25 -3.24
N ALA A 77 16.77 -17.59 -3.22
CA ALA A 77 16.92 -16.16 -3.36
C ALA A 77 17.80 -15.81 -4.57
N HIS A 78 17.69 -14.58 -5.03
CA HIS A 78 18.56 -14.00 -6.06
C HIS A 78 19.17 -12.69 -5.53
N ASP A 79 20.50 -12.67 -5.44
CA ASP A 79 21.32 -11.51 -5.10
C ASP A 79 21.59 -10.70 -6.37
N HIS A 80 21.02 -9.50 -6.46
CA HIS A 80 21.14 -8.63 -7.62
C HIS A 80 22.50 -7.93 -7.72
N GLU A 81 23.27 -7.83 -6.64
CA GLU A 81 24.62 -7.25 -6.69
C GLU A 81 25.60 -8.23 -7.32
N LYS A 82 25.41 -9.53 -7.07
CA LYS A 82 26.23 -10.61 -7.64
C LYS A 82 25.63 -11.25 -8.88
N ASP A 83 24.40 -10.89 -9.24
CA ASP A 83 23.59 -11.52 -10.29
C ASP A 83 23.60 -13.06 -10.16
N SER A 84 23.30 -13.55 -8.97
CA SER A 84 23.41 -14.99 -8.67
C SER A 84 22.26 -15.47 -7.79
N SER A 85 21.82 -16.70 -8.08
CA SER A 85 20.76 -17.36 -7.31
C SER A 85 21.35 -18.47 -6.45
N TYR A 86 20.80 -18.61 -5.24
CA TYR A 86 21.21 -19.65 -4.30
C TYR A 86 20.01 -20.10 -3.47
N THR A 87 20.14 -21.27 -2.84
CA THR A 87 19.12 -21.84 -1.97
C THR A 87 19.73 -22.13 -0.61
N GLU A 88 19.03 -21.72 0.45
CA GLU A 88 19.39 -22.00 1.84
C GLU A 88 18.26 -22.74 2.54
N LEU A 89 18.61 -23.52 3.56
CA LEU A 89 17.67 -24.33 4.32
C LEU A 89 17.35 -23.66 5.65
N PHE A 90 16.07 -23.63 6.02
CA PHE A 90 15.60 -23.03 7.26
C PHE A 90 14.62 -23.96 7.99
N ASP A 91 14.66 -23.95 9.32
CA ASP A 91 13.65 -24.60 10.17
C ASP A 91 12.30 -23.88 10.14
N HIS A 92 12.36 -22.55 10.01
CA HIS A 92 11.20 -21.66 10.03
C HIS A 92 11.33 -20.60 8.95
N VAL A 93 10.18 -20.15 8.45
CA VAL A 93 10.08 -19.01 7.53
C VAL A 93 9.07 -18.02 8.09
N VAL A 94 9.42 -16.73 8.08
CA VAL A 94 8.54 -15.64 8.48
C VAL A 94 8.35 -14.71 7.28
N VAL A 95 7.13 -14.66 6.74
CA VAL A 95 6.77 -13.83 5.59
C VAL A 95 6.30 -12.45 6.07
N ALA A 96 7.14 -11.45 5.87
CA ALA A 96 6.88 -10.05 6.20
C ALA A 96 6.96 -9.13 4.95
N SER A 97 6.52 -9.64 3.79
CA SER A 97 6.64 -8.95 2.49
C SER A 97 5.61 -7.83 2.26
N GLY A 98 4.70 -7.60 3.22
CA GLY A 98 3.60 -6.64 3.11
C GLY A 98 2.51 -7.06 2.10
N HIS A 99 1.46 -6.24 2.01
CA HIS A 99 0.32 -6.47 1.10
C HIS A 99 -0.20 -5.19 0.42
N PHE A 100 0.41 -4.03 0.67
CA PHE A 100 0.09 -2.76 0.02
C PHE A 100 1.07 -2.39 -1.12
N SER A 101 1.38 -3.35 -1.99
CA SER A 101 2.31 -3.14 -3.10
C SER A 101 1.86 -3.73 -4.44
N THR A 102 1.06 -4.80 -4.45
CA THR A 102 0.47 -5.31 -5.70
C THR A 102 -0.90 -4.65 -5.93
N PRO A 103 -1.03 -3.76 -6.93
CA PRO A 103 -2.23 -2.95 -7.09
C PRO A 103 -3.45 -3.79 -7.49
N ASN A 104 -4.63 -3.40 -6.99
CA ASN A 104 -5.89 -3.86 -7.53
C ASN A 104 -6.33 -2.90 -8.64
N MET A 105 -6.09 -3.26 -9.89
CA MET A 105 -6.32 -2.39 -11.06
C MET A 105 -7.52 -2.89 -11.89
N PRO A 106 -8.77 -2.49 -11.55
CA PRO A 106 -9.93 -2.83 -12.36
C PRO A 106 -9.90 -2.11 -13.70
N TYR A 107 -10.42 -2.78 -14.73
CA TYR A 107 -10.70 -2.16 -16.02
C TYR A 107 -12.09 -1.50 -16.02
N TYR A 108 -12.19 -0.35 -16.68
CA TYR A 108 -13.46 0.29 -17.04
C TYR A 108 -13.48 0.53 -18.55
N GLU A 109 -14.66 0.42 -19.15
CA GLU A 109 -14.86 0.68 -20.58
C GLU A 109 -14.35 2.08 -20.97
N GLY A 110 -13.54 2.15 -22.02
CA GLY A 110 -13.00 3.38 -22.58
C GLY A 110 -11.63 3.80 -22.04
N PHE A 111 -11.07 3.09 -21.05
CA PHE A 111 -9.72 3.38 -20.54
C PHE A 111 -8.63 3.32 -21.62
N GLU A 112 -8.76 2.40 -22.57
CA GLU A 112 -7.89 2.21 -23.72
C GLU A 112 -7.89 3.39 -24.71
N SER A 113 -8.95 4.22 -24.68
CA SER A 113 -9.11 5.39 -25.55
C SER A 113 -9.08 6.72 -24.80
N PHE A 114 -8.89 6.69 -23.48
CA PHE A 114 -8.81 7.89 -22.66
C PHE A 114 -7.55 8.69 -23.00
N ASN A 115 -7.74 9.93 -23.43
CA ASN A 115 -6.65 10.82 -23.84
C ASN A 115 -6.11 11.63 -22.65
N GLY A 116 -5.64 10.91 -21.63
CA GLY A 116 -5.10 11.47 -20.39
C GLY A 116 -4.35 10.41 -19.60
N ARG A 117 -3.83 10.78 -18.43
CA ARG A 117 -3.08 9.82 -17.61
C ARG A 117 -4.01 8.93 -16.81
N ILE A 118 -3.85 7.61 -16.91
CA ILE A 118 -4.44 6.63 -15.99
C ILE A 118 -3.32 6.01 -15.17
N LEU A 119 -3.44 6.01 -13.85
CA LEU A 119 -2.49 5.35 -12.96
C LEU A 119 -3.17 4.80 -11.70
N HIS A 120 -2.56 3.80 -11.07
CA HIS A 120 -2.94 3.38 -9.73
C HIS A 120 -2.22 4.25 -8.67
N ALA A 121 -2.82 4.36 -7.48
CA ALA A 121 -2.21 5.02 -6.31
C ALA A 121 -0.80 4.48 -5.97
N HIS A 122 -0.53 3.22 -6.35
CA HIS A 122 0.79 2.59 -6.21
C HIS A 122 1.88 3.35 -6.98
N ASP A 123 1.54 3.93 -8.14
CA ASP A 123 2.46 4.59 -9.06
C ASP A 123 2.43 6.12 -8.94
N PHE A 124 1.55 6.66 -8.10
CA PHE A 124 1.51 8.08 -7.80
C PHE A 124 2.79 8.52 -7.06
N ARG A 125 3.38 9.65 -7.47
CA ARG A 125 4.67 10.13 -6.93
C ARG A 125 4.69 11.61 -6.56
N ASP A 126 4.24 12.53 -7.42
CA ASP A 126 4.28 13.98 -7.16
C ASP A 126 2.95 14.61 -7.59
N ALA A 127 2.25 15.21 -6.62
CA ALA A 127 0.94 15.85 -6.85
C ALA A 127 1.00 17.03 -7.83
N ARG A 128 2.17 17.68 -7.97
CA ARG A 128 2.35 18.83 -8.88
C ARG A 128 2.25 18.45 -10.35
N GLU A 129 2.30 17.16 -10.68
CA GLU A 129 2.01 16.71 -12.03
C GLU A 129 0.58 17.06 -12.47
N PHE A 130 -0.34 17.17 -11.51
CA PHE A 130 -1.76 17.44 -11.74
C PHE A 130 -2.14 18.90 -11.44
N THR A 131 -1.18 19.81 -11.35
CA THR A 131 -1.45 21.25 -11.21
C THR A 131 -2.28 21.73 -12.40
N ASP A 132 -3.30 22.55 -12.12
CA ASP A 132 -4.26 23.08 -13.08
C ASP A 132 -5.07 22.02 -13.87
N GLN A 133 -5.09 20.76 -13.44
CA GLN A 133 -5.84 19.68 -14.10
C GLN A 133 -7.12 19.29 -13.35
N ASP A 134 -8.12 18.80 -14.07
CA ASP A 134 -9.31 18.18 -13.50
C ASP A 134 -9.06 16.68 -13.28
N ILE A 135 -9.00 16.22 -12.02
CA ILE A 135 -8.66 14.83 -11.70
C ILE A 135 -9.89 14.01 -11.28
N LEU A 136 -9.93 12.76 -11.74
CA LEU A 136 -10.86 11.74 -11.26
C LEU A 136 -10.13 10.76 -10.35
N ILE A 137 -10.63 10.55 -9.14
CA ILE A 137 -10.16 9.54 -8.21
C ILE A 137 -11.21 8.43 -8.13
N LEU A 138 -10.79 7.18 -8.30
CA LEU A 138 -11.66 6.01 -8.15
C LEU A 138 -11.36 5.31 -6.81
N GLY A 139 -12.28 5.38 -5.85
CA GLY A 139 -12.13 4.78 -4.53
C GLY A 139 -12.51 5.72 -3.39
N THR A 140 -12.79 5.15 -2.21
CA THR A 140 -13.31 5.88 -1.03
C THR A 140 -12.67 5.40 0.27
N SER A 141 -11.34 5.37 0.29
CA SER A 141 -10.56 5.02 1.49
C SER A 141 -9.28 5.87 1.51
N TYR A 142 -8.34 5.58 2.41
CA TYR A 142 -7.18 6.43 2.73
C TYR A 142 -6.41 6.94 1.51
N SER A 143 -6.21 6.10 0.48
CA SER A 143 -5.52 6.54 -0.74
C SER A 143 -6.29 7.62 -1.51
N ALA A 144 -7.63 7.52 -1.58
CA ALA A 144 -8.45 8.52 -2.25
C ALA A 144 -8.46 9.84 -1.46
N GLU A 145 -8.61 9.75 -0.15
CA GLU A 145 -8.59 10.89 0.76
C GLU A 145 -7.26 11.66 0.69
N ASP A 146 -6.13 10.98 0.91
CA ASP A 146 -4.85 11.68 0.99
C ASP A 146 -4.34 12.10 -0.39
N ILE A 147 -4.41 11.24 -1.42
CA ILE A 147 -3.94 11.64 -2.77
C ILE A 147 -4.79 12.80 -3.31
N GLY A 148 -6.12 12.76 -3.13
CA GLY A 148 -6.96 13.90 -3.47
C GLY A 148 -6.56 15.16 -2.70
N SER A 149 -6.25 15.03 -1.41
CA SER A 149 -5.79 16.13 -0.56
C SER A 149 -4.44 16.70 -1.02
N GLN A 150 -3.52 15.84 -1.46
CA GLN A 150 -2.25 16.29 -2.04
C GLN A 150 -2.50 17.04 -3.36
N CYS A 151 -3.26 16.48 -4.29
CA CYS A 151 -3.56 17.16 -5.55
C CYS A 151 -4.25 18.51 -5.32
N TRP A 152 -5.22 18.57 -4.40
CA TRP A 152 -5.87 19.80 -3.99
C TRP A 152 -4.88 20.82 -3.43
N LYS A 153 -4.06 20.41 -2.46
CA LYS A 153 -3.04 21.27 -1.81
C LYS A 153 -1.99 21.79 -2.80
N TYR A 154 -1.63 21.00 -3.80
CA TYR A 154 -0.62 21.34 -4.81
C TYR A 154 -1.20 21.90 -6.12
N GLY A 155 -2.48 22.30 -6.10
CA GLY A 155 -3.06 23.19 -7.10
C GLY A 155 -3.71 22.51 -8.29
N CYS A 156 -4.29 21.32 -8.15
CA CYS A 156 -5.20 20.81 -9.19
C CYS A 156 -6.42 21.73 -9.36
N ARG A 157 -7.00 21.75 -10.56
CA ARG A 157 -8.18 22.58 -10.87
C ARG A 157 -9.42 22.08 -10.12
N SER A 158 -9.69 20.78 -10.20
CA SER A 158 -10.77 20.14 -9.46
C SER A 158 -10.46 18.68 -9.13
N VAL A 159 -11.10 18.19 -8.07
CA VAL A 159 -11.08 16.78 -7.67
C VAL A 159 -12.49 16.22 -7.80
N THR A 160 -12.65 15.14 -8.54
CA THR A 160 -13.88 14.33 -8.55
C THR A 160 -13.55 12.97 -7.94
N VAL A 161 -14.27 12.55 -6.89
CA VAL A 161 -14.08 11.23 -6.28
C VAL A 161 -15.31 10.36 -6.58
N ALA A 162 -15.11 9.25 -7.28
CA ALA A 162 -16.18 8.31 -7.60
C ALA A 162 -16.23 7.16 -6.59
N HIS A 163 -17.42 6.92 -6.04
CA HIS A 163 -17.66 5.87 -5.05
C HIS A 163 -18.47 4.70 -5.61
N ARG A 164 -18.06 3.47 -5.26
CA ARG A 164 -18.78 2.26 -5.70
C ARG A 164 -19.94 1.88 -4.77
N THR A 165 -19.78 2.10 -3.47
CA THR A 165 -20.73 1.60 -2.45
C THR A 165 -21.28 2.73 -1.60
N ALA A 166 -20.42 3.54 -1.00
CA ALA A 166 -20.83 4.68 -0.19
C ALA A 166 -19.83 5.84 -0.39
N PRO A 167 -20.30 7.09 -0.34
CA PRO A 167 -19.43 8.26 -0.33
C PRO A 167 -18.55 8.29 0.92
N ILE A 168 -17.43 9.02 0.87
CA ILE A 168 -16.58 9.31 2.03
C ILE A 168 -17.34 10.23 3.00
N GLY A 169 -18.01 11.27 2.48
CA GLY A 169 -18.94 12.11 3.22
C GLY A 169 -18.30 13.22 4.07
N PHE A 170 -17.08 13.66 3.74
CA PHE A 170 -16.46 14.81 4.40
C PHE A 170 -17.00 16.16 3.87
N ASP A 171 -16.75 17.23 4.62
CA ASP A 171 -17.00 18.61 4.19
C ASP A 171 -15.86 19.07 3.25
N TRP A 172 -16.04 18.77 1.96
CA TRP A 172 -15.01 18.98 0.95
C TRP A 172 -14.85 20.45 0.54
N PRO A 173 -13.63 20.88 0.12
CA PRO A 173 -13.43 22.16 -0.54
C PRO A 173 -14.33 22.34 -1.78
N LYS A 174 -14.63 23.59 -2.15
CA LYS A 174 -15.57 23.91 -3.24
C LYS A 174 -15.28 23.22 -4.58
N ASN A 175 -14.01 22.98 -4.89
CA ASN A 175 -13.56 22.34 -6.13
C ASN A 175 -13.33 20.83 -5.99
N TRP A 176 -13.87 20.21 -4.94
CA TRP A 176 -13.83 18.77 -4.71
C TRP A 176 -15.26 18.23 -4.58
N GLN A 177 -15.61 17.25 -5.40
CA GLN A 177 -16.97 16.70 -5.43
C GLN A 177 -16.95 15.16 -5.44
N GLU A 178 -17.89 14.57 -4.70
CA GLU A 178 -18.13 13.13 -4.75
C GLU A 178 -19.25 12.80 -5.74
N VAL A 179 -19.05 11.73 -6.49
CA VAL A 179 -20.00 11.24 -7.50
C VAL A 179 -20.18 9.73 -7.37
N PRO A 180 -21.31 9.17 -7.86
CA PRO A 180 -21.50 7.73 -7.91
C PRO A 180 -20.48 7.01 -8.81
N ALA A 181 -20.58 5.69 -8.86
CA ALA A 181 -19.61 4.85 -9.56
C ALA A 181 -19.40 5.29 -11.02
N LEU A 182 -18.13 5.28 -11.45
CA LEU A 182 -17.78 5.41 -12.86
C LEU A 182 -18.42 4.25 -13.63
N LYS A 183 -19.12 4.57 -14.71
CA LYS A 183 -19.70 3.59 -15.64
C LYS A 183 -18.75 3.30 -16.79
N ARG A 184 -18.27 4.36 -17.45
CA ARG A 184 -17.38 4.30 -18.61
C ARG A 184 -16.73 5.66 -18.86
N VAL A 185 -15.77 5.69 -19.78
CA VAL A 185 -15.14 6.90 -20.28
C VAL A 185 -15.28 6.97 -21.81
N GLU A 186 -15.52 8.15 -22.37
CA GLU A 186 -15.43 8.39 -23.82
C GLU A 186 -14.58 9.65 -24.05
N GLY A 187 -13.44 9.52 -24.73
CA GLY A 187 -12.51 10.63 -24.90
C GLY A 187 -11.94 11.08 -23.56
N LYS A 188 -12.29 12.30 -23.11
CA LYS A 188 -11.97 12.81 -21.76
C LYS A 188 -13.16 12.82 -20.80
N THR A 189 -14.34 12.40 -21.27
CA THR A 189 -15.57 12.50 -20.50
C THR A 189 -15.81 11.22 -19.71
N ALA A 190 -15.80 11.33 -18.39
CA ALA A 190 -16.21 10.28 -17.46
C ALA A 190 -17.73 10.31 -17.26
N TYR A 191 -18.38 9.16 -17.39
CA TYR A 191 -19.83 9.00 -17.21
C TYR A 191 -20.11 8.16 -15.97
N PHE A 192 -21.01 8.63 -15.12
CA PHE A 192 -21.33 7.99 -13.84
C PHE A 192 -22.68 7.27 -13.90
N ILE A 193 -22.92 6.36 -12.96
CA ILE A 193 -24.13 5.52 -12.96
C ILE A 193 -25.44 6.29 -12.74
N ASP A 194 -25.37 7.52 -12.22
CA ASP A 194 -26.53 8.41 -12.04
C ASP A 194 -26.89 9.21 -13.31
N GLY A 195 -26.14 9.01 -14.40
CA GLY A 195 -26.33 9.72 -15.67
C GLY A 195 -25.58 11.04 -15.76
N SER A 196 -24.91 11.49 -14.69
CA SER A 196 -24.03 12.66 -14.74
C SER A 196 -22.73 12.34 -15.50
N SER A 197 -22.04 13.39 -15.95
CA SER A 197 -20.74 13.26 -16.62
C SER A 197 -19.84 14.45 -16.36
N ARG A 198 -18.52 14.26 -16.51
CA ARG A 198 -17.49 15.30 -16.35
C ARG A 198 -16.33 15.08 -17.29
N GLU A 199 -15.78 16.15 -17.83
CA GLU A 199 -14.45 16.09 -18.45
C GLU A 199 -13.36 16.01 -17.37
N VAL A 200 -12.38 15.14 -17.58
CA VAL A 200 -11.25 14.94 -16.67
C VAL A 200 -9.96 14.75 -17.46
N ASP A 201 -8.85 15.25 -16.91
CA ASP A 201 -7.51 15.20 -17.53
C ASP A 201 -6.71 13.97 -17.08
N ALA A 202 -6.98 13.46 -15.87
CA ALA A 202 -6.32 12.29 -15.32
C ALA A 202 -7.25 11.45 -14.45
N ILE A 203 -6.98 10.14 -14.39
CA ILE A 203 -7.70 9.16 -13.57
C ILE A 203 -6.70 8.46 -12.65
N ILE A 204 -6.91 8.59 -11.35
CA ILE A 204 -6.12 7.95 -10.29
C ILE A 204 -6.96 6.85 -9.65
N LEU A 205 -6.55 5.60 -9.83
CA LEU A 205 -7.19 4.44 -9.23
C LEU A 205 -6.68 4.27 -7.79
N CYS A 206 -7.51 4.65 -6.82
CA CYS A 206 -7.31 4.42 -5.39
C CYS A 206 -8.08 3.16 -4.94
N THR A 207 -7.94 2.08 -5.73
CA THR A 207 -8.77 0.86 -5.68
C THR A 207 -8.19 -0.27 -4.83
N GLY A 208 -7.19 0.05 -4.00
CA GLY A 208 -6.59 -0.86 -3.02
C GLY A 208 -5.56 -1.80 -3.61
N TYR A 209 -5.25 -2.85 -2.86
CA TYR A 209 -4.16 -3.78 -3.16
C TYR A 209 -4.62 -5.23 -3.00
N LYS A 210 -3.76 -6.16 -3.41
CA LYS A 210 -3.97 -7.61 -3.29
C LYS A 210 -2.89 -8.21 -2.41
N HIS A 211 -3.26 -9.18 -1.57
CA HIS A 211 -2.32 -10.17 -1.04
C HIS A 211 -1.81 -11.01 -2.21
N PHE A 212 -0.53 -10.85 -2.55
CA PHE A 212 0.09 -11.49 -3.69
C PHE A 212 1.50 -11.94 -3.34
N PHE A 213 1.74 -13.25 -3.47
CA PHE A 213 3.01 -13.88 -3.14
C PHE A 213 3.47 -14.69 -4.35
N ASN A 214 4.33 -14.10 -5.18
CA ASN A 214 4.88 -14.73 -6.38
C ASN A 214 6.01 -15.74 -6.10
N PHE A 215 6.39 -15.91 -4.84
CA PHE A 215 7.47 -16.78 -4.39
C PHE A 215 6.97 -17.96 -3.55
N LEU A 216 5.65 -18.16 -3.44
CA LEU A 216 5.06 -19.23 -2.61
C LEU A 216 4.18 -20.19 -3.43
N PRO A 217 4.36 -21.52 -3.25
CA PRO A 217 3.43 -22.53 -3.74
C PRO A 217 2.11 -22.48 -2.98
N ASP A 218 1.08 -23.12 -3.54
CA ASP A 218 -0.30 -23.07 -3.04
C ASP A 218 -0.45 -23.56 -1.59
N ASP A 219 0.32 -24.57 -1.18
CA ASP A 219 0.32 -25.14 0.17
C ASP A 219 0.92 -24.21 1.25
N LEU A 220 1.70 -23.21 0.84
CA LEU A 220 2.28 -22.21 1.72
C LEU A 220 1.66 -20.83 1.55
N ARG A 221 0.93 -20.57 0.47
CA ARG A 221 0.49 -19.23 0.06
C ARG A 221 -0.81 -18.80 0.74
N LEU A 222 -0.73 -17.74 1.53
CA LEU A 222 -1.90 -17.09 2.12
C LEU A 222 -2.81 -16.52 1.02
N VAL A 223 -4.10 -16.85 1.06
CA VAL A 223 -5.15 -16.24 0.24
C VAL A 223 -6.17 -15.62 1.18
N THR A 224 -6.26 -14.29 1.19
CA THR A 224 -7.17 -13.60 2.10
C THR A 224 -7.64 -12.26 1.53
N ALA A 225 -8.75 -11.76 2.06
CA ALA A 225 -9.20 -10.40 1.81
C ALA A 225 -8.43 -9.43 2.72
N ASN A 226 -8.34 -8.16 2.33
CA ASN A 226 -7.84 -7.14 3.25
C ASN A 226 -8.88 -6.86 4.35
N ARG A 227 -8.63 -7.36 5.56
CA ARG A 227 -9.50 -7.23 6.74
C ARG A 227 -8.71 -7.42 8.03
N LEU A 228 -9.30 -7.06 9.17
CA LEU A 228 -8.64 -7.16 10.48
C LEU A 228 -8.34 -8.60 10.92
N ALA A 229 -9.18 -9.56 10.51
CA ALA A 229 -8.98 -10.99 10.77
C ALA A 229 -8.64 -11.71 9.47
N ALA A 230 -7.35 -11.70 9.11
CA ALA A 230 -6.83 -12.44 7.97
C ALA A 230 -7.12 -13.95 8.12
N ALA A 231 -7.42 -14.60 7.01
CA ALA A 231 -7.77 -16.03 6.97
C ALA A 231 -6.57 -16.91 7.30
N ASP A 232 -6.82 -18.11 7.83
CA ASP A 232 -5.83 -19.20 7.93
C ASP A 232 -4.54 -18.87 8.71
N LEU A 233 -4.62 -17.90 9.62
CA LEU A 233 -3.55 -17.53 10.54
C LEU A 233 -3.97 -17.72 11.99
N TYR A 234 -3.47 -18.77 12.64
CA TYR A 234 -3.61 -18.96 14.08
C TYR A 234 -2.95 -17.78 14.81
N LYS A 235 -3.73 -17.16 15.72
CA LYS A 235 -3.36 -15.91 16.42
C LYS A 235 -2.96 -14.77 15.47
N GLY A 236 -3.41 -14.82 14.21
CA GLY A 236 -3.07 -13.83 13.20
C GLY A 236 -1.65 -13.92 12.66
N VAL A 237 -0.87 -14.95 13.01
CA VAL A 237 0.53 -15.07 12.58
C VAL A 237 0.95 -16.45 12.10
N ALA A 238 0.52 -17.55 12.72
CA ALA A 238 1.00 -18.88 12.37
C ALA A 238 0.13 -19.50 11.27
N TRP A 239 0.74 -19.93 10.16
CA TRP A 239 0.03 -20.56 9.06
C TRP A 239 -0.59 -21.89 9.51
N VAL A 240 -1.92 -22.01 9.41
CA VAL A 240 -2.63 -23.17 10.00
C VAL A 240 -2.30 -24.50 9.32
N HIS A 241 -1.86 -24.48 8.06
CA HIS A 241 -1.55 -25.69 7.31
C HIS A 241 -0.08 -26.16 7.49
N ASN A 242 0.80 -25.26 7.95
CA ASN A 242 2.15 -25.59 8.39
C ASN A 242 2.63 -24.56 9.42
N PRO A 243 2.54 -24.85 10.74
CA PRO A 243 2.83 -23.88 11.80
C PRO A 243 4.33 -23.56 11.96
N LYS A 244 5.21 -24.10 11.10
CA LYS A 244 6.61 -23.64 11.00
C LYS A 244 6.74 -22.43 10.07
N LEU A 245 5.71 -22.10 9.29
CA LEU A 245 5.59 -20.89 8.49
C LEU A 245 4.75 -19.84 9.24
N PHE A 246 5.22 -18.59 9.24
CA PHE A 246 4.53 -17.45 9.84
C PHE A 246 4.33 -16.32 8.84
N TYR A 247 3.31 -15.50 9.08
CA TYR A 247 3.02 -14.27 8.37
C TYR A 247 2.93 -13.11 9.36
N LEU A 248 3.55 -11.97 9.05
CA LEU A 248 3.50 -10.77 9.88
C LEU A 248 2.83 -9.62 9.13
N GLY A 249 1.91 -8.92 9.79
CA GLY A 249 1.30 -7.69 9.26
C GLY A 249 0.39 -7.90 8.05
N MET A 250 -0.22 -9.09 7.91
CA MET A 250 -1.11 -9.40 6.78
C MET A 250 -2.55 -8.94 6.98
N GLN A 251 -2.87 -8.41 8.16
CA GLN A 251 -4.15 -7.78 8.47
C GLN A 251 -4.24 -6.39 7.85
N ASP A 252 -5.47 -5.93 7.66
CA ASP A 252 -5.75 -4.52 7.44
C ASP A 252 -5.35 -3.69 8.66
N GLN A 253 -4.95 -2.44 8.44
CA GLN A 253 -4.33 -1.59 9.46
C GLN A 253 -5.03 -0.22 9.49
N TRP A 254 -5.49 0.18 10.68
CA TRP A 254 -6.17 1.46 10.89
C TRP A 254 -5.23 2.67 10.81
N PHE A 255 -3.99 2.50 11.26
CA PHE A 255 -2.92 3.51 11.17
C PHE A 255 -1.74 2.87 10.45
N THR A 256 -1.21 3.53 9.40
CA THR A 256 -0.18 2.99 8.50
C THR A 256 0.86 4.02 8.11
#